data_AF-A0AAD5IPY7-F1
#
_entry.id   AF-A0AAD5IPY7-F1
#
_cell.length_a   1.000
_cell.length_b   1.000
_cell.length_c   1.000
_cell.angle_alpha   90.00
_cell.angle_beta   90.00
_cell.angle_gamma   90.00
#
_symmetry.space_group_name_H-M   'P 1'
#
loop_
_entity.id
_entity.type
_entity.pdbx_description
1 polymer ?
#
loop_
_entity_poly.entity_id
_entity_poly.type
_entity_poly.pdbx_seq_one_letter_code
_entity_poly.pdbx_strand_id
1 'polypeptide(L)'
;MHISNGKYHPSPHLACQLLEFPDSNLTTKQVQQFLGIINFIRDFLPHVTRYTSILSALLKKNPSSWDRCHTDAITKLKEIAQSPPALTIPSTDQLILQTDASDTCCGAILIEEKDGQKSYCGHASGQFKDA
;
A
#
# COMPACT_ATOMS: atom_id res chain seq x y z
N MET A 1 -7.86 11.77 -6.70
CA MET A 1 -6.54 11.73 -7.33
C MET A 1 -6.30 13.08 -7.97
N HIS A 2 -5.11 13.66 -7.81
CA HIS A 2 -4.75 14.92 -8.46
C HIS A 2 -3.66 14.64 -9.50
N ILE A 3 -3.85 15.08 -10.74
CA ILE A 3 -2.91 14.88 -11.84
C ILE A 3 -2.33 16.24 -12.24
N SER A 4 -1.01 16.35 -12.25
CA SER A 4 -0.31 17.58 -12.62
C SER A 4 1.10 17.27 -13.09
N ASN A 5 1.57 17.95 -14.14
CA ASN A 5 2.94 17.86 -14.65
C ASN A 5 3.41 16.42 -14.92
N GLY A 6 2.56 15.59 -15.53
CA GLY A 6 2.89 14.18 -15.83
C GLY A 6 2.98 13.28 -14.59
N LYS A 7 2.56 13.76 -13.42
CA LYS A 7 2.51 12.99 -12.17
C LYS A 7 1.10 12.91 -11.63
N TYR A 8 0.83 11.85 -10.88
CA TYR A 8 -0.42 11.68 -10.17
C TYR A 8 -0.15 11.52 -8.66
N HIS A 9 -1.04 12.10 -7.86
CA HIS A 9 -0.93 12.19 -6.41
C HIS A 9 -2.14 11.53 -5.75
N PRO A 10 -1.95 10.86 -4.59
CA PRO A 10 -3.06 10.41 -3.78
C PRO A 10 -3.84 11.64 -3.27
N SER A 11 -5.15 11.51 -3.12
CA SER A 11 -5.96 12.61 -2.59
C SER A 11 -5.58 12.88 -1.14
N PRO A 12 -5.25 14.12 -0.73
CA PRO A 12 -4.82 14.43 0.64
C PRO A 12 -5.81 13.98 1.73
N HIS A 13 -7.11 14.01 1.43
CA HIS A 13 -8.15 13.58 2.38
C HIS A 13 -8.06 12.10 2.77
N LEU A 14 -7.47 11.24 1.95
CA LEU A 14 -7.36 9.80 2.25
C LEU A 14 -6.37 9.55 3.38
N ALA A 15 -5.28 10.31 3.43
CA ALA A 15 -4.35 10.28 4.56
C ALA A 15 -5.05 10.76 5.84
N CYS A 16 -5.83 11.85 5.77
CA CYS A 16 -6.62 12.33 6.91
C CYS A 16 -7.61 11.26 7.40
N GLN A 17 -8.35 10.61 6.49
CA GLN A 17 -9.29 9.55 6.85
C GLN A 17 -8.61 8.35 7.51
N LEU A 18 -7.41 7.96 7.07
CA LEU A 18 -6.65 6.89 7.73
C LEU A 18 -6.28 7.25 9.17
N LEU A 19 -5.95 8.53 9.44
CA LEU A 19 -5.61 8.99 10.78
C LEU A 19 -6.80 9.01 11.74
N GLU A 20 -8.03 9.10 11.24
CA GLU A 20 -9.26 9.10 12.05
C GLU A 20 -9.62 7.72 12.64
N PHE A 21 -9.11 6.63 12.07
CA PHE A 21 -9.32 5.30 12.64
C PHE A 21 -8.62 5.17 13.99
N PRO A 22 -9.18 4.43 14.96
CA PRO A 22 -8.43 4.00 16.14
C PRO A 22 -7.17 3.22 15.74
N ASP A 23 -6.16 3.19 16.62
CA ASP A 23 -4.96 2.37 16.37
C ASP A 23 -5.17 0.89 16.74
N SER A 24 -6.20 0.59 17.53
CA SER A 24 -6.45 -0.77 18.03
C SER A 24 -7.94 -1.08 18.11
N ASN A 25 -8.26 -2.37 18.18
CA ASN A 25 -9.62 -2.90 18.38
C ASN A 25 -10.64 -2.42 17.34
N LEU A 26 -10.25 -2.29 16.08
CA LEU A 26 -11.19 -1.97 15.01
C LEU A 26 -12.20 -3.10 14.84
N THR A 27 -13.46 -2.74 14.66
CA THR A 27 -14.51 -3.69 14.25
C THR A 27 -14.20 -4.25 12.85
N THR A 28 -14.77 -5.41 12.51
CA THR A 28 -14.65 -6.00 11.16
C THR A 28 -14.98 -5.01 10.05
N LYS A 29 -16.03 -4.19 10.24
CA LYS A 29 -16.41 -3.14 9.27
C LYS A 29 -15.34 -2.06 9.15
N GLN A 30 -14.76 -1.61 10.26
CA GLN A 30 -13.69 -0.62 10.25
C GLN A 30 -12.40 -1.18 9.62
N VAL A 31 -12.08 -2.46 9.85
CA VAL A 31 -10.94 -3.13 9.18
C VAL A 31 -11.15 -3.15 7.66
N GLN A 32 -12.36 -3.49 7.19
CA GLN A 32 -12.68 -3.44 5.76
C GLN A 32 -12.55 -2.03 5.16
N GLN A 33 -13.06 -1.02 5.86
CA GLN A 33 -12.96 0.37 5.41
C GLN A 33 -11.49 0.85 5.37
N PHE A 34 -10.72 0.57 6.41
CA PHE A 34 -9.31 0.90 6.50
C PHE A 34 -8.51 0.25 5.35
N LEU A 35 -8.68 -1.06 5.14
CA LEU A 35 -8.04 -1.77 4.03
C LEU A 35 -8.52 -1.28 2.67
N GLY A 36 -9.78 -0.86 2.53
CA GLY A 36 -10.30 -0.24 1.32
C GLY A 36 -9.53 1.02 0.94
N ILE A 37 -9.27 1.91 1.90
CA ILE A 37 -8.49 3.14 1.66
C ILE A 37 -7.04 2.79 1.31
N ILE A 38 -6.40 1.89 2.06
CA ILE A 38 -5.02 1.45 1.79
C ILE A 38 -4.91 0.83 0.38
N ASN A 39 -5.87 0.01 -0.02
CA ASN A 39 -5.88 -0.60 -1.35
C ASN A 39 -6.08 0.44 -2.46
N PHE A 40 -6.88 1.48 -2.22
CA PHE A 40 -7.08 2.56 -3.18
C PHE A 40 -5.80 3.36 -3.47
N ILE A 41 -4.91 3.51 -2.49
CA ILE A 41 -3.61 4.20 -2.64
C ILE A 41 -2.43 3.24 -2.76
N ARG A 42 -2.65 1.94 -2.94
CA ARG A 42 -1.62 0.90 -2.86
C ARG A 42 -0.45 1.14 -3.81
N ASP A 43 -0.71 1.69 -4.99
CA ASP A 43 0.33 1.97 -5.99
C ASP A 43 1.39 2.95 -5.48
N PHE A 44 1.07 3.75 -4.47
CA PHE A 44 1.99 4.72 -3.85
C PHE A 44 2.74 4.17 -2.64
N LEU A 45 2.35 2.99 -2.14
CA LEU A 45 2.83 2.49 -0.86
C LEU A 45 3.75 1.26 -1.05
N PRO A 46 5.04 1.38 -0.72
CA PRO A 46 5.96 0.26 -0.88
C PRO A 46 5.70 -0.83 0.17
N HIS A 47 5.74 -2.09 -0.27
CA HIS A 47 5.76 -3.28 0.60
C HIS A 47 4.64 -3.35 1.66
N VAL A 48 3.44 -2.87 1.34
CA VAL A 48 2.31 -2.86 2.29
C VAL A 48 1.67 -4.22 2.51
N THR A 49 1.87 -5.19 1.61
CA THR A 49 1.24 -6.52 1.72
C THR A 49 1.49 -7.19 3.06
N ARG A 50 2.72 -7.13 3.59
CA ARG A 50 3.08 -7.73 4.89
C ARG A 50 2.24 -7.21 6.06
N TYR A 51 1.73 -5.99 5.99
CA TYR A 51 0.87 -5.39 7.02
C TYR A 51 -0.59 -5.61 6.70
N THR A 52 -0.98 -5.47 5.43
CA THR A 52 -2.38 -5.69 5.02
C THR A 52 -2.81 -7.14 5.20
N SER A 53 -1.90 -8.11 5.11
CA SER A 53 -2.19 -9.54 5.33
C SER A 53 -2.57 -9.84 6.78
N ILE A 54 -1.90 -9.22 7.74
CA ILE A 54 -2.21 -9.29 9.18
C ILE A 54 -3.65 -8.84 9.42
N LEU A 55 -4.02 -7.68 8.88
CA LEU A 55 -5.38 -7.15 9.04
C LEU A 55 -6.43 -7.95 8.24
N SER A 56 -6.06 -8.47 7.07
CA SER A 56 -6.95 -9.30 6.25
C SER A 56 -7.27 -10.63 6.93
N ALA A 57 -6.38 -11.15 7.79
CA ALA A 57 -6.64 -12.34 8.57
C ALA A 57 -7.82 -12.16 9.55
N LEU A 58 -8.03 -10.94 10.06
CA LEU A 58 -9.18 -10.60 10.92
C LEU A 58 -10.54 -10.66 10.20
N LEU A 59 -10.53 -10.72 8.85
CA LEU A 59 -11.75 -10.79 8.03
C LEU A 59 -12.16 -12.21 7.65
N LYS A 60 -11.39 -13.23 8.06
CA LYS A 60 -11.70 -14.64 7.79
C LYS A 60 -12.85 -15.14 8.68
N LYS A 61 -13.44 -16.30 8.34
CA LYS A 61 -14.62 -16.87 9.03
C LYS A 61 -14.42 -17.10 10.54
N ASN A 62 -13.20 -17.41 10.96
CA ASN A 62 -12.81 -17.58 12.36
C ASN A 62 -11.48 -16.83 12.60
N PRO A 63 -11.52 -15.50 12.78
CA PRO A 63 -10.31 -14.72 12.97
C PRO A 63 -9.75 -14.96 14.37
N SER A 64 -8.44 -14.79 14.52
CA SER A 64 -7.83 -14.63 15.84
C SER A 64 -8.36 -13.36 16.53
N SER A 65 -8.31 -13.33 17.85
CA SER A 65 -8.57 -12.11 18.60
C SER A 65 -7.56 -11.02 18.25
N TRP A 66 -7.97 -9.75 18.41
CA TRP A 66 -7.05 -8.62 18.27
C TRP A 66 -5.88 -8.75 19.25
N ASP A 67 -4.67 -8.45 18.77
CA ASP A 67 -3.45 -8.44 19.56
C ASP A 67 -2.51 -7.30 19.13
N ARG A 68 -1.28 -7.31 19.63
CA ARG A 68 -0.28 -6.28 19.32
C ARG A 68 0.10 -6.22 17.85
N CYS A 69 0.17 -7.35 17.13
CA CYS A 69 0.63 -7.33 15.73
C CYS A 69 -0.36 -6.58 14.81
N HIS A 70 -1.65 -6.62 15.14
CA HIS A 70 -2.69 -5.89 14.43
C HIS A 70 -2.57 -4.37 14.65
N THR A 71 -2.34 -3.95 15.90
CA THR A 71 -2.07 -2.55 16.24
C THR A 71 -0.83 -2.04 15.52
N ASP A 72 0.28 -2.79 15.58
CA ASP A 72 1.53 -2.43 14.93
C ASP A 72 1.34 -2.31 13.39
N ALA A 73 0.55 -3.21 12.79
CA ALA A 73 0.24 -3.16 11.36
C ALA A 73 -0.55 -1.90 10.98
N ILE A 74 -1.53 -1.47 11.78
CA ILE A 74 -2.26 -0.22 11.55
C ILE A 74 -1.34 0.98 11.66
N THR A 75 -0.54 1.07 12.74
CA THR A 75 0.38 2.18 12.94
C THR A 75 1.37 2.28 11.77
N LYS A 76 1.94 1.15 11.32
CA LYS A 76 2.84 1.14 10.15
C LYS A 76 2.16 1.53 8.85
N LEU A 77 0.93 1.08 8.60
CA LEU A 77 0.19 1.48 7.41
C LEU A 77 -0.13 2.98 7.42
N LYS A 78 -0.48 3.55 8.57
CA LYS A 78 -0.67 5.01 8.72
C LYS A 78 0.62 5.78 8.48
N GLU A 79 1.74 5.36 9.07
CA GLU A 79 3.06 5.98 8.85
C GLU A 79 3.42 6.01 7.36
N ILE A 80 3.28 4.87 6.66
CA ILE A 80 3.60 4.76 5.23
C ILE A 80 2.67 5.64 4.38
N ALA A 81 1.40 5.78 4.79
CA ALA A 81 0.40 6.54 4.05
C ALA A 81 0.39 8.06 4.32
N GLN A 82 1.17 8.59 5.27
CA GLN A 82 1.13 10.01 5.64
C GLN A 82 1.55 10.94 4.50
N SER A 83 2.58 10.59 3.74
CA SER A 83 3.06 11.42 2.62
C SER A 83 3.67 10.55 1.51
N PRO A 84 2.83 9.83 0.75
CA PRO A 84 3.34 9.03 -0.36
C PRO A 84 3.87 9.97 -1.45
N PRO A 85 5.04 9.67 -2.05
CA PRO A 85 5.56 10.48 -3.14
C PRO A 85 4.62 10.42 -4.35
N ALA A 86 4.63 11.48 -5.16
CA ALA A 86 3.93 11.48 -6.43
C ALA A 86 4.52 10.44 -7.39
N LEU A 87 3.67 9.78 -8.16
CA LEU A 87 4.09 8.81 -9.16
C LEU A 87 4.04 9.42 -10.55
N THR A 88 4.99 9.05 -11.39
CA THR A 88 5.04 9.47 -12.80
C THR A 88 4.06 8.64 -13.62
N ILE A 89 3.31 9.31 -14.49
CA ILE A 89 2.50 8.63 -15.50
C ILE A 89 3.47 8.12 -16.57
N PRO A 90 3.63 6.80 -16.74
CA PRO A 90 4.59 6.25 -17.69
C PRO A 90 4.20 6.62 -19.13
N SER A 91 5.21 6.90 -19.94
CA SER A 91 5.10 7.10 -21.38
C SER A 91 5.41 5.79 -22.12
N THR A 92 5.95 5.88 -23.33
CA THR A 92 6.42 4.73 -24.13
C THR A 92 7.95 4.55 -24.09
N ASP A 93 8.64 5.31 -23.24
CA ASP A 93 10.09 5.19 -23.02
C ASP A 93 10.43 3.86 -22.30
N GLN A 94 11.72 3.64 -21.98
CA GLN A 94 12.17 2.39 -21.37
C GLN A 94 11.54 2.19 -19.99
N LEU A 95 10.78 1.10 -19.86
CA LEU A 95 10.19 0.68 -18.59
C LEU A 95 11.00 -0.45 -17.95
N ILE A 96 11.34 -0.29 -16.68
CA ILE A 96 12.09 -1.24 -15.87
C ILE A 96 11.17 -1.71 -14.74
N LEU A 97 10.95 -3.02 -14.66
CA LEU A 97 10.29 -3.64 -13.52
C LEU A 97 11.36 -4.16 -12.57
N GLN A 98 11.50 -3.53 -11.40
CA GLN A 98 12.37 -4.02 -10.34
C GLN A 98 11.51 -4.78 -9.32
N THR A 99 11.96 -5.96 -8.94
CA THR A 99 11.22 -6.86 -8.05
C THR A 99 12.10 -7.33 -6.91
N ASP A 100 11.47 -7.61 -5.78
CA ASP A 100 12.08 -8.27 -4.64
C ASP A 100 11.07 -9.24 -4.01
N ALA A 101 11.55 -10.32 -3.41
CA ALA A 101 10.69 -11.33 -2.83
C ALA A 101 11.30 -11.96 -1.57
N SER A 102 10.40 -12.36 -0.69
CA SER A 102 10.67 -13.19 0.49
C SER A 102 9.91 -14.51 0.35
N ASP A 103 10.06 -15.43 1.29
CA ASP A 103 9.34 -16.72 1.26
C ASP A 103 7.81 -16.58 1.26
N THR A 104 7.28 -15.45 1.77
CA THR A 104 5.83 -15.28 1.98
C THR A 104 5.21 -14.17 1.13
N CYS A 105 6.00 -13.24 0.61
CA CYS A 105 5.49 -12.10 -0.15
C CYS A 105 6.47 -11.58 -1.19
N CYS A 106 5.93 -10.90 -2.21
CA CYS A 106 6.69 -10.19 -3.23
C CYS A 106 6.32 -8.70 -3.28
N GLY A 107 7.27 -7.90 -3.76
CA GLY A 107 7.11 -6.49 -4.08
C GLY A 107 7.69 -6.18 -5.46
N ALA A 108 7.14 -5.17 -6.10
CA ALA A 108 7.62 -4.65 -7.37
C ALA A 108 7.48 -3.14 -7.41
N ILE A 109 8.35 -2.51 -8.20
CA ILE A 109 8.28 -1.11 -8.55
C ILE A 109 8.47 -0.97 -10.06
N LEU A 110 7.56 -0.21 -10.68
CA LEU A 110 7.69 0.19 -12.08
C LEU A 110 8.48 1.49 -12.14
N ILE A 111 9.55 1.50 -12.93
CA ILE A 111 10.44 2.64 -13.12
C ILE A 111 10.46 2.98 -14.61
N GLU A 112 10.27 4.24 -14.95
CA GLU A 112 10.57 4.75 -16.29
C GLU A 112 11.98 5.35 -16.31
N GLU A 113 12.79 4.98 -17.31
CA GLU A 113 14.10 5.56 -17.56
C GLU A 113 14.08 6.35 -18.86
N LYS A 114 14.34 7.66 -18.75
CA LYS A 114 14.41 8.60 -19.88
C LYS A 114 15.66 9.45 -19.74
N ASP A 115 16.51 9.47 -20.77
CA ASP A 115 17.76 10.25 -20.79
C ASP A 115 18.66 10.00 -19.55
N GLY A 116 18.68 8.75 -19.05
CA GLY A 116 19.42 8.35 -17.85
C GLY A 116 18.77 8.75 -16.52
N GLN A 117 17.61 9.41 -16.55
CA GLN A 117 16.83 9.75 -15.36
C GLN A 117 15.76 8.69 -15.06
N LYS A 118 15.75 8.19 -13.83
CA LYS A 118 14.77 7.21 -13.34
C LYS A 118 13.62 7.89 -12.59
N SER A 119 12.39 7.53 -12.94
CA SER A 119 11.16 8.00 -12.29
C SER A 119 10.30 6.83 -11.84
N TYR A 120 9.73 6.91 -10.63
CA TYR A 120 8.83 5.88 -10.11
C TYR A 120 7.42 6.04 -10.64
N CYS A 121 6.87 4.98 -11.23
CA CYS A 121 5.54 4.98 -11.87
C CYS A 121 4.48 4.26 -11.04
N GLY A 122 4.89 3.34 -10.16
CA GLY A 122 3.99 2.67 -9.22
C GLY A 122 4.63 1.49 -8.51
N HIS A 123 3.99 1.08 -7.42
CA HIS A 123 4.35 -0.07 -6.62
C HIS A 123 3.29 -1.17 -6.74
N ALA A 124 3.74 -2.43 -6.74
CA ALA A 124 2.86 -3.57 -6.56
C ALA A 124 3.40 -4.45 -5.43
N SER A 125 2.51 -5.10 -4.69
CA SER A 125 2.93 -6.11 -3.72
C SER A 125 1.84 -7.15 -3.54
N GLY A 126 2.26 -8.39 -3.31
CA GLY A 126 1.39 -9.56 -3.27
C GLY A 126 1.88 -10.59 -2.26
N GLN A 127 0.95 -11.39 -1.74
CA GLN A 127 1.25 -12.51 -0.86
C GLN A 127 1.22 -13.79 -1.70
N PHE A 128 2.18 -14.69 -1.49
CA PHE A 128 2.12 -15.99 -2.13
C PHE A 128 0.97 -16.82 -1.55
N LYS A 129 0.31 -17.61 -2.41
CA LYS A 129 -0.65 -18.61 -1.95
C LYS A 129 0.11 -19.85 -1.54
N ASP A 130 -0.33 -20.50 -0.47
CA ASP A 130 0.15 -21.85 -0.14
C ASP A 130 -0.20 -22.78 -1.32
N ALA A 131 0.75 -23.67 -1.65
CA ALA A 131 0.65 -24.62 -2.76
C ALA A 131 -0.39 -25.72 -2.51
#